data_AF-A0A2P1JJK3-F1
#
_entry.id   AF-A0A2P1JJK3-F1
#
_cell.length_a   1.000
_cell.length_b   1.000
_cell.length_c   1.000
_cell.angle_alpha   90.00
_cell.angle_beta   90.00
_cell.angle_gamma   90.00
#
_symmetry.space_group_name_H-M   'P 1'
#
loop_
_entity.id
_entity.type
_entity.pdbx_description
1 polymer ?
#
loop_
_entity_poly.entity_id
_entity_poly.type
_entity_poly.pdbx_seq_one_letter_code
_entity_poly.pdbx_strand_id
1 'polypeptide(L)'
;CSRECPVAAAKLHYQTNGTYVYSYSGKSKIEMQGVEGGITETEWNNQVSLTWLTPCDLAITIKVSNPQGPADRFVEKYPLVVAVSDGRLQHVCAHPDDDGWAINIKKGI
;
A
#
# COMPACT_ATOMS: atom_id res chain seq x y z
N CYS A 1 -5.36 -10.26 5.95
CA CYS A 1 -6.39 -11.31 5.90
C CYS A 1 -6.73 -11.68 7.34
N SER A 2 -8.00 -11.73 7.71
CA SER A 2 -8.44 -11.77 9.11
C SER A 2 -8.69 -13.22 9.56
N ARG A 3 -8.28 -13.53 10.80
CA ARG A 3 -8.62 -14.81 11.45
C ARG A 3 -9.93 -14.72 12.23
N GLU A 4 -10.21 -13.53 12.74
CA GLU A 4 -11.41 -13.17 13.48
C GLU A 4 -11.85 -11.78 13.00
N CYS A 5 -13.17 -11.57 12.91
CA CYS A 5 -13.75 -10.31 12.48
C CYS A 5 -14.83 -9.87 13.48
N PRO A 6 -14.45 -9.19 14.57
CA PRO A 6 -15.41 -8.65 15.53
C PRO A 6 -16.11 -7.44 14.92
N VAL A 7 -17.26 -7.66 14.28
CA VAL A 7 -18.03 -6.64 13.52
C VAL A 7 -18.71 -5.59 14.43
N ALA A 8 -18.68 -5.77 15.76
CA ALA A 8 -19.54 -5.03 16.69
C ALA A 8 -19.27 -3.52 16.82
N ALA A 9 -18.16 -2.98 16.30
CA ALA A 9 -17.88 -1.54 16.35
C ALA A 9 -16.84 -1.12 15.28
N ALA A 10 -17.14 -1.27 14.00
CA ALA A 10 -16.25 -0.74 12.96
C ALA A 10 -16.40 0.80 12.86
N LYS A 11 -15.38 1.56 13.29
CA LYS A 11 -15.29 3.02 13.05
C LYS A 11 -15.36 3.44 11.57
N LEU A 12 -15.03 2.53 10.66
CA LEU A 12 -14.99 2.80 9.22
C LEU A 12 -16.14 2.07 8.54
N HIS A 13 -16.95 2.81 7.78
CA HIS A 13 -18.17 2.32 7.12
C HIS A 13 -17.95 1.99 5.64
N TYR A 14 -16.88 1.26 5.33
CA TYR A 14 -16.64 0.86 3.95
C TYR A 14 -17.57 -0.27 3.52
N GLN A 15 -18.01 -0.21 2.26
CA GLN A 15 -18.82 -1.27 1.67
C GLN A 15 -17.91 -2.45 1.33
N THR A 16 -18.27 -3.64 1.78
CA THR A 16 -17.69 -4.88 1.28
C THR A 16 -17.86 -4.98 -0.23
N ASN A 17 -16.83 -5.51 -0.90
CA ASN A 17 -16.60 -5.49 -2.35
C ASN A 17 -16.50 -4.09 -2.97
N GLY A 18 -16.55 -3.02 -2.17
CA GLY A 18 -16.31 -1.66 -2.62
C GLY A 18 -14.83 -1.42 -2.89
N THR A 19 -14.52 -0.80 -4.02
CA THR A 19 -13.17 -0.34 -4.36
C THR A 19 -13.11 1.18 -4.33
N TYR A 20 -12.18 1.70 -3.55
CA TYR A 20 -11.97 3.12 -3.33
C TYR A 20 -10.62 3.50 -3.92
N VAL A 21 -10.61 4.46 -4.85
CA VAL A 21 -9.43 4.82 -5.62
C VAL A 21 -8.89 6.16 -5.13
N TYR A 22 -7.61 6.20 -4.80
CA TYR A 22 -6.90 7.37 -4.28
C TYR A 22 -5.68 7.68 -5.14
N SER A 23 -5.37 8.96 -5.27
CA SER A 23 -4.07 9.40 -5.76
C SER A 23 -3.09 9.40 -4.60
N TYR A 24 -1.98 8.67 -4.75
CA TYR A 24 -0.90 8.60 -3.77
C TYR A 24 0.38 9.18 -4.38
N SER A 25 0.83 10.29 -3.82
CA SER A 25 2.06 10.95 -4.22
C SER A 25 3.00 11.12 -3.05
N GLY A 26 4.30 11.14 -3.33
CA GLY A 26 5.32 11.32 -2.30
C GLY A 26 6.63 11.82 -2.90
N LYS A 27 7.42 12.44 -2.03
CA LYS A 27 8.75 12.96 -2.36
C LYS A 27 9.72 12.52 -1.27
N SER A 28 10.90 12.08 -1.68
CA SER A 28 12.02 11.77 -0.82
C SER A 28 13.21 12.63 -1.23
N LYS A 29 13.94 13.14 -0.25
CA LYS A 29 15.17 13.91 -0.44
C LYS A 29 16.25 13.30 0.44
N ILE A 30 17.37 12.95 -0.18
CA ILE A 30 18.56 12.45 0.50
C ILE A 30 19.63 13.53 0.37
N GLU A 31 20.18 13.96 1.51
CA GLU A 31 21.28 14.91 1.57
C GLU A 31 22.53 14.21 2.11
N MET A 32 23.59 14.16 1.31
CA MET A 32 24.87 13.59 1.70
C MET A 32 25.65 14.60 2.54
N GLN A 33 25.85 14.28 3.82
CA GLN A 33 26.62 15.13 4.74
C GLN A 33 28.07 15.29 4.26
N GLY A 34 28.54 16.54 4.21
CA GLY A 34 29.92 16.87 3.83
C GLY A 34 30.19 16.91 2.32
N VAL A 35 29.18 16.72 1.47
CA VAL A 35 29.30 16.83 0.01
C VAL A 35 28.46 18.01 -0.47
N GLU A 36 29.12 19.07 -0.94
CA GLU A 36 28.44 20.22 -1.54
C GLU A 36 27.69 19.76 -2.81
N GLY A 37 26.39 20.05 -2.88
CA GLY A 37 25.52 19.60 -3.98
C GLY A 37 25.14 18.10 -3.94
N GLY A 38 25.46 17.37 -2.87
CA GLY A 38 25.13 15.95 -2.70
C GLY A 38 23.65 15.67 -2.39
N ILE A 39 22.73 16.20 -3.20
CA ILE A 39 21.28 16.06 -3.02
C ILE A 39 20.75 15.06 -4.06
N THR A 40 19.97 14.08 -3.62
CA THR A 40 19.21 13.18 -4.49
C THR A 40 17.73 13.28 -4.14
N GLU A 41 16.90 13.58 -5.13
CA GLU A 41 15.45 13.69 -4.97
C GLU A 41 14.76 12.56 -5.73
N THR A 42 13.69 12.03 -5.15
CA THR A 42 12.84 11.02 -5.77
C THR A 42 11.40 11.41 -5.56
N GLU A 43 10.62 11.43 -6.63
CA GLU A 43 9.18 11.72 -6.60
C GLU A 43 8.43 10.55 -7.23
N TRP A 44 7.29 10.18 -6.65
CA TRP A 44 6.40 9.18 -7.22
C TRP A 44 4.95 9.66 -7.19
N ASN A 45 4.20 9.24 -8.21
CA ASN A 45 2.79 9.55 -8.39
C ASN A 45 2.05 8.30 -8.87
N ASN A 46 1.34 7.66 -7.94
CA ASN A 46 0.67 6.38 -8.15
C ASN A 46 -0.82 6.51 -7.88
N GLN A 47 -1.59 5.61 -8.45
CA GLN A 47 -2.98 5.37 -8.08
C GLN A 47 -3.02 4.17 -7.14
N VAL A 48 -3.71 4.32 -6.00
CA VAL A 48 -3.91 3.25 -5.03
C VAL A 48 -5.38 2.88 -5.02
N SER A 49 -5.67 1.59 -5.13
CA SER A 49 -7.01 1.04 -4.97
C SER A 49 -7.10 0.27 -3.65
N LEU A 50 -8.06 0.66 -2.84
CA LEU A 50 -8.43 0.01 -1.59
C LEU A 50 -9.72 -0.79 -1.82
N THR A 51 -9.62 -2.11 -1.90
CA THR A 51 -10.77 -3.00 -2.09
C THR A 51 -11.08 -3.75 -0.81
N TRP A 52 -12.24 -3.49 -0.22
CA TRP A 52 -12.69 -4.22 0.98
C TRP A 52 -13.23 -5.58 0.58
N LEU A 53 -12.49 -6.64 0.87
CA LEU A 53 -12.87 -8.02 0.53
C LEU A 53 -13.93 -8.56 1.49
N THR A 54 -13.76 -8.25 2.78
CA THR A 54 -14.68 -8.59 3.87
C THR A 54 -14.77 -7.36 4.80
N PRO A 55 -15.65 -7.33 5.82
CA PRO A 55 -15.69 -6.22 6.77
C PRO A 55 -14.38 -6.01 7.54
N CYS A 56 -13.46 -6.99 7.53
CA CYS A 56 -12.18 -6.93 8.23
C CYS A 56 -10.96 -7.17 7.32
N ASP A 57 -11.16 -7.21 6.00
CA ASP A 57 -10.09 -7.48 5.05
C ASP A 57 -10.06 -6.45 3.94
N LEU A 58 -8.90 -5.84 3.79
CA LEU A 58 -8.63 -4.81 2.79
C LEU A 58 -7.51 -5.29 1.88
N ALA A 59 -7.73 -5.22 0.57
CA ALA A 59 -6.70 -5.38 -0.44
C ALA A 59 -6.21 -4.00 -0.89
N ILE A 60 -4.89 -3.81 -0.87
CA ILE A 60 -4.20 -2.62 -1.36
C ILE A 60 -3.53 -2.97 -2.68
N THR A 61 -3.92 -2.29 -3.74
CA THR A 61 -3.30 -2.42 -5.07
C THR A 61 -2.74 -1.09 -5.49
N ILE A 62 -1.50 -1.10 -6.00
CA ILE A 62 -0.87 0.07 -6.59
C ILE A 62 -0.98 -0.05 -8.11
N LYS A 63 -1.21 1.07 -8.77
CA LYS A 63 -1.09 1.26 -10.21
C LYS A 63 -0.21 2.47 -10.47
N VAL A 64 0.90 2.23 -11.15
CA VAL A 64 1.90 3.23 -11.51
C VAL A 64 1.46 3.88 -12.81
N SER A 65 1.29 5.21 -12.80
CA SER A 65 0.77 5.94 -13.97
C SER A 65 1.79 5.99 -15.12
N ASN A 66 3.09 6.05 -14.80
CA ASN A 66 4.20 6.18 -15.76
C ASN A 66 5.36 5.25 -15.36
N PRO A 67 5.27 3.94 -15.64
CA PRO A 67 6.30 2.98 -15.24
C PRO A 67 7.66 3.31 -15.90
N GLN A 68 8.70 3.41 -15.09
CA GLN A 68 10.09 3.71 -15.44
C GLN A 68 10.97 2.45 -15.49
N GLY A 69 10.48 1.30 -15.01
CA GLY A 69 11.26 0.07 -15.02
C GLY A 69 10.51 -1.19 -14.57
N PRO A 70 11.22 -2.33 -14.53
CA PRO A 70 10.64 -3.60 -14.10
C PRO A 70 10.18 -3.57 -12.65
N ALA A 71 10.78 -2.73 -11.80
CA ALA A 71 10.36 -2.48 -10.41
C ALA A 71 8.86 -2.14 -10.32
N ASP A 72 8.35 -1.29 -11.20
CA ASP A 72 6.93 -0.90 -11.19
C ASP A 72 6.01 -2.11 -11.41
N ARG A 73 6.41 -3.05 -12.26
CA ARG A 73 5.62 -4.28 -12.47
C ARG A 73 5.59 -5.17 -11.25
N PHE A 74 6.66 -5.20 -10.45
CA PHE A 74 6.70 -5.98 -9.21
C PHE A 74 5.79 -5.37 -8.15
N VAL A 75 5.76 -4.04 -8.03
CA VAL A 75 4.87 -3.38 -7.05
C VAL A 75 3.39 -3.55 -7.40
N GLU A 76 3.05 -3.68 -8.69
CA GLU A 76 1.67 -3.91 -9.14
C GLU A 76 1.23 -5.40 -9.09
N LYS A 77 2.19 -6.34 -9.10
CA LYS A 77 1.94 -7.77 -9.40
C LYS A 77 0.94 -8.43 -8.47
N TYR A 78 1.08 -8.20 -7.16
CA TYR A 78 0.24 -8.82 -6.14
C TYR A 78 -0.40 -7.76 -5.25
N PRO A 79 -1.70 -7.85 -4.94
CA PRO A 79 -2.30 -6.98 -3.93
C PRO A 79 -1.75 -7.31 -2.54
N LEU A 80 -1.58 -6.29 -1.69
CA LEU A 80 -1.30 -6.52 -0.27
C LEU A 80 -2.62 -6.64 0.49
N VAL A 81 -2.92 -7.83 1.03
CA VAL A 81 -4.11 -8.01 1.86
C VAL A 81 -3.77 -7.76 3.32
N VAL A 82 -4.52 -6.88 3.97
CA VAL A 82 -4.33 -6.52 5.38
C VAL A 82 -5.60 -6.82 6.18
N ALA A 83 -5.41 -7.35 7.39
CA ALA A 83 -6.49 -7.49 8.35
C ALA A 83 -6.71 -6.16 9.06
N VAL A 84 -7.94 -5.66 9.08
CA VAL A 84 -8.34 -4.41 9.71
C VAL A 84 -9.40 -4.68 10.74
N SER A 85 -9.28 -4.07 11.92
CA SER A 85 -10.32 -4.08 12.94
C SER A 85 -10.37 -2.72 13.60
N ASP A 86 -11.58 -2.14 13.70
CA ASP A 86 -11.81 -0.81 14.27
C ASP A 86 -10.87 0.29 13.74
N GLY A 87 -10.62 0.28 12.42
CA GLY A 87 -9.72 1.22 11.75
C GLY A 87 -8.23 1.02 12.05
N ARG A 88 -7.85 -0.09 12.70
CA ARG A 88 -6.46 -0.46 12.96
C ARG A 88 -6.03 -1.64 12.13
N LEU A 89 -4.85 -1.54 11.52
CA LEU A 89 -4.15 -2.66 10.90
C LEU A 89 -3.72 -3.65 12.00
N GLN A 90 -4.10 -4.91 11.83
CA GLN A 90 -3.77 -5.98 12.75
C GLN A 90 -2.53 -6.75 12.27
N HIS A 91 -2.59 -7.25 11.04
CA HIS A 91 -1.48 -7.95 10.39
C HIS A 91 -1.62 -7.96 8.87
N VAL A 92 -0.51 -8.31 8.21
CA VAL A 92 -0.37 -8.32 6.76
C VAL A 92 -0.35 -9.77 6.26
N CYS A 93 -1.09 -10.04 5.18
CA CYS A 93 -1.08 -11.30 4.44
C CYS A 93 -0.58 -11.02 3.02
N ALA A 94 0.75 -10.98 2.88
CA ALA A 94 1.38 -10.83 1.58
C ALA A 94 1.36 -12.15 0.81
N HIS A 95 1.35 -12.06 -0.52
CA HIS A 95 1.56 -13.23 -1.38
C HIS A 95 2.98 -13.78 -1.15
N PRO A 96 3.19 -15.11 -1.09
CA PRO A 96 4.51 -15.70 -0.79
C PRO A 96 5.59 -15.32 -1.82
N ASP A 97 5.18 -15.09 -3.07
CA ASP A 97 6.07 -14.67 -4.16
C ASP A 97 6.17 -13.13 -4.33
N ASP A 98 5.61 -12.35 -3.41
CA ASP A 98 5.74 -10.88 -3.45
C ASP A 98 7.08 -10.44 -2.84
N ASP A 99 7.73 -9.50 -3.49
CA ASP A 99 9.05 -9.04 -3.08
C ASP A 99 8.96 -8.23 -1.78
N GLY A 100 9.88 -8.46 -0.85
CA GLY A 100 9.88 -7.79 0.45
C GLY A 100 9.90 -6.25 0.36
N TRP A 101 10.61 -5.70 -0.64
CA TRP A 101 10.63 -4.25 -0.88
C TRP A 101 9.28 -3.73 -1.40
N ALA A 102 8.61 -4.47 -2.29
CA ALA A 102 7.29 -4.12 -2.82
C ALA A 102 6.22 -4.17 -1.72
N ILE A 103 6.28 -5.19 -0.86
CA ILE A 103 5.46 -5.29 0.34
C ILE A 103 5.67 -4.07 1.24
N ASN A 104 6.92 -3.64 1.45
CA ASN A 104 7.22 -2.50 2.32
C ASN A 104 6.71 -1.17 1.75
N ILE A 105 6.74 -0.97 0.42
CA ILE A 105 6.09 0.19 -0.21
C ILE A 105 4.58 0.16 0.07
N LYS A 106 3.92 -0.99 -0.15
CA LYS A 106 2.48 -1.15 0.09
C LYS A 106 2.09 -0.95 1.55
N LYS A 107 2.98 -1.25 2.51
CA LYS A 107 2.79 -0.98 3.95
C LYS A 107 2.95 0.49 4.34
N GLY A 108 3.69 1.27 3.54
CA GLY A 108 3.88 2.71 3.77
C GLY A 108 2.70 3.57 3.32
N ILE A 109 1.78 2.98 2.55
CA ILE A 109 0.47 3.54 2.19
C ILE A 109 -0.50 3.31 3.34
#